data_AF-A0A1E3Q3P4-F1
#
_entry.id   AF-A0A1E3Q3P4-F1
#
_cell.length_a   1.000
_cell.length_b   1.000
_cell.length_c   1.000
_cell.angle_alpha   90.00
_cell.angle_beta   90.00
_cell.angle_gamma   90.00
#
_symmetry.space_group_name_H-M   'P 1'
#
loop_
_entity.id
_entity.type
_entity.pdbx_description
1 polymer ?
#
loop_
_entity_poly.entity_id
_entity_poly.type
_entity_poly.pdbx_seq_one_letter_code
_entity_poly.pdbx_strand_id
1 'polypeptide(L)'
;MQDDEKDYYVLWLMGYDLLGRYYSDRLELDKEVDIYQLGVQHIQVTTGPHYERIRANLGNAMEVREAGLKAGLPGAFSRRPRNLPPMNEKGRDPVNMLPSDVVQNIFMRLSFPERVRLKQVCRSWATYIQNTPDLWKIWDFRDCKRPVLYGDILKISDMAQNICYEAYLKNILIPDLDNALELVFTVIETTPGILYKLEINFCTTMFDEYHYFSQSRIEGLRKLRSLKLPLDDSTQFVSLFASGNFPVLEDVFLFGDSPRHVETHALCFDIPGPGDPEFKTFPAMKWLRIGSQRSTSSIQDHRNDFIFGVDLDKPTVSLDPGSLNNLVAMMPNLESFIYVRVKSRCIGKEEEIFQTRINLRGNEKLREIILTQSILINFPILPLNCKIVIIDSCDALPRVTEEEEDTGLIRYLAPLPHEDPYAFDAEEYKSIEKFDASCAERMTDYDSLYLFGIFDPEKLTDFSIRYWVRKFTMNVRFGDDIIEAPRPWRIDEPGLTPAHYITRMLPRLKIFDISCTAAKDATLRVFRDLRDLEYINVAGCLVTFRGVWFLLTGEWNEGYSNEVFQTPTRGRQHWESRLKTIILMKCPKISKAAIAWLENQGISTGRDIRDGSLDYLDRWKPEMADW
;
A
#
# COMPACT_ATOMS: atom_id res chain seq x y z
N MET A 1 42.25 52.43 -27.28
CA MET A 1 40.84 52.55 -26.86
C MET A 1 40.51 51.22 -26.20
N GLN A 2 40.83 51.12 -24.90
CA GLN A 2 39.86 51.21 -23.78
C GLN A 2 38.83 50.09 -23.90
N ASP A 3 39.09 48.98 -23.23
CA ASP A 3 38.63 48.65 -21.86
C ASP A 3 37.19 48.11 -21.90
N ASP A 4 37.00 46.84 -21.54
CA ASP A 4 36.36 46.52 -20.25
C ASP A 4 36.26 45.00 -20.04
N GLU A 5 36.57 44.63 -18.79
CA GLU A 5 36.53 43.31 -18.18
C GLU A 5 35.14 42.67 -18.30
N LYS A 6 35.10 41.37 -18.65
CA LYS A 6 33.91 40.53 -18.45
C LYS A 6 34.13 39.65 -17.23
N ASP A 7 33.60 40.11 -16.10
CA ASP A 7 33.42 39.30 -14.91
C ASP A 7 32.44 38.14 -15.18
N TYR A 8 32.89 36.91 -14.94
CA TYR A 8 32.07 35.71 -14.97
C TYR A 8 31.50 35.43 -13.58
N TYR A 9 30.21 35.71 -13.39
CA TYR A 9 29.47 35.27 -12.20
C TYR A 9 28.89 33.87 -12.43
N VAL A 10 29.41 32.88 -11.69
CA VAL A 10 28.82 31.54 -11.57
C VAL A 10 27.73 31.61 -10.51
N LEU A 11 26.46 31.55 -10.92
CA LEU A 11 25.29 31.51 -10.04
C LEU A 11 24.87 30.05 -9.78
N TRP A 12 24.89 29.66 -8.52
CA TRP A 12 24.60 28.31 -8.03
C TRP A 12 23.10 27.97 -8.09
N LEU A 13 22.79 26.76 -8.56
CA LEU A 13 21.45 26.22 -8.86
C LEU A 13 20.66 25.79 -7.61
N MET A 14 19.51 26.43 -7.36
CA MET A 14 18.45 25.93 -6.44
C MET A 14 17.03 26.01 -7.03
N GLY A 15 16.86 26.36 -8.31
CA GLY A 15 15.55 26.67 -8.90
C GLY A 15 14.91 25.61 -9.80
N TYR A 16 15.59 24.51 -10.13
CA TYR A 16 15.14 23.65 -11.24
C TYR A 16 14.01 22.66 -10.90
N ASP A 17 13.87 22.26 -9.65
CA ASP A 17 12.89 21.21 -9.27
C ASP A 17 11.44 21.74 -9.21
N LEU A 18 11.27 23.03 -8.94
CA LEU A 18 9.97 23.73 -8.93
C LEU A 18 9.53 24.19 -10.33
N LEU A 19 10.48 24.51 -11.21
CA LEU A 19 10.20 24.94 -12.59
C LEU A 19 9.88 23.77 -13.51
N GLY A 20 10.56 22.63 -13.35
CA GLY A 20 10.30 21.43 -14.17
C GLY A 20 8.87 20.90 -14.02
N ARG A 21 8.34 20.88 -12.78
CA ARG A 21 6.98 20.40 -12.50
C ARG A 21 5.87 21.39 -12.87
N TYR A 22 6.16 22.69 -12.89
CA TYR A 22 5.16 23.69 -13.25
C TYR A 22 4.91 23.78 -14.76
N TYR A 23 5.89 23.40 -15.59
CA TYR A 23 5.81 23.53 -17.04
C TYR A 23 5.53 22.23 -17.79
N SER A 24 5.72 21.04 -17.20
CA SER A 24 5.30 19.78 -17.84
C SER A 24 3.79 19.72 -18.05
N ASP A 25 3.01 20.35 -17.17
CA ASP A 25 1.55 20.23 -17.17
C ASP A 25 0.85 21.26 -18.08
N ARG A 26 1.60 22.14 -18.77
CA ARG A 26 1.02 23.27 -19.54
C ARG A 26 1.54 23.48 -20.95
N LEU A 27 2.51 22.70 -21.40
CA LEU A 27 3.01 22.78 -22.76
C LEU A 27 2.83 21.42 -23.44
N GLU A 28 1.89 21.34 -24.38
CA GLU A 28 1.88 20.32 -25.42
C GLU A 28 3.14 20.50 -26.28
N LEU A 29 4.27 19.99 -25.80
CA LEU A 29 5.50 19.91 -26.57
C LEU A 29 5.47 18.60 -27.35
N ASP A 30 4.98 18.69 -28.58
CA ASP A 30 5.23 17.70 -29.63
C ASP A 30 6.73 17.72 -29.95
N LYS A 31 7.50 16.93 -29.19
CA LYS A 31 8.74 16.20 -29.55
C LYS A 31 9.60 15.97 -28.33
N GLU A 32 10.02 14.70 -28.18
CA GLU A 32 11.01 14.21 -27.24
C GLU A 32 12.27 15.10 -27.25
N VAL A 33 12.62 15.63 -26.08
CA VAL A 33 13.94 16.19 -25.83
C VAL A 33 14.53 15.39 -24.68
N ASP A 34 15.56 14.59 -24.99
CA ASP A 34 16.38 13.85 -24.03
C ASP A 34 17.17 14.83 -23.15
N ILE A 35 16.74 15.01 -21.91
CA ILE A 35 17.32 15.99 -20.97
C ILE A 35 18.67 15.52 -20.37
N TYR A 36 19.11 14.28 -20.63
CA TYR A 36 20.31 13.72 -19.99
C TYR A 36 21.62 13.82 -20.77
N GLN A 37 21.64 14.38 -21.99
CA GLN A 37 22.87 14.44 -22.81
C GLN A 37 23.51 15.83 -22.99
N LEU A 38 23.13 16.87 -22.23
CA LEU A 38 23.78 18.18 -22.30
C LEU A 38 24.77 18.41 -21.14
N GLY A 39 25.89 17.70 -21.19
CA GLY A 39 27.14 18.20 -20.64
C GLY A 39 27.62 19.39 -21.48
N VAL A 40 27.56 20.59 -20.90
CA VAL A 40 28.17 21.84 -21.39
C VAL A 40 28.11 22.02 -22.92
N GLN A 41 26.91 22.27 -23.46
CA GLN A 41 26.79 23.01 -24.70
C GLN A 41 25.78 24.14 -24.56
N HIS A 42 26.19 25.30 -25.05
CA HIS A 42 25.50 26.58 -24.98
C HIS A 42 24.03 26.48 -25.36
N ILE A 43 23.14 26.66 -24.38
CA ILE A 43 21.74 27.02 -24.66
C ILE A 43 21.75 28.49 -25.08
N GLN A 44 21.65 28.76 -26.38
CA GLN A 44 21.18 30.06 -26.86
C GLN A 44 19.71 30.19 -26.47
N VAL A 45 19.45 30.80 -25.31
CA VAL A 45 18.08 31.18 -24.92
C VAL A 45 17.66 32.32 -25.84
N THR A 46 16.74 32.03 -26.75
CA THR A 46 16.10 33.03 -27.61
C THR A 46 15.37 34.06 -26.76
N THR A 47 15.61 35.33 -27.08
CA THR A 47 15.08 36.51 -26.40
C THR A 47 13.56 36.60 -26.54
N GLY A 48 12.84 35.97 -25.61
CA GLY A 48 11.38 36.06 -25.50
C GLY A 48 10.91 37.03 -24.41
N PRO A 49 9.68 37.56 -24.48
CA PRO A 49 9.12 38.49 -23.49
C PRO A 49 9.14 37.96 -22.05
N HIS A 50 9.11 36.63 -21.88
CA HIS A 50 9.18 35.99 -20.57
C HIS A 50 10.57 36.04 -19.94
N TYR A 51 11.65 36.02 -20.73
CA TYR A 51 13.02 36.16 -20.24
C TYR A 51 13.27 37.56 -19.68
N GLU A 52 12.82 38.60 -20.39
CA GLU A 52 12.91 39.98 -19.92
C GLU A 52 12.11 40.20 -18.62
N ARG A 53 10.98 39.50 -18.45
CA ARG A 53 10.18 39.58 -17.21
C ARG A 53 10.86 38.90 -16.02
N ILE A 54 11.53 37.76 -16.22
CA ILE A 54 12.31 37.07 -15.19
C ILE A 54 13.56 37.89 -14.84
N ARG A 55 14.25 38.44 -15.84
CA ARG A 55 15.40 39.32 -15.66
C ARG A 55 15.04 40.59 -14.88
N ALA A 56 13.90 41.21 -15.19
CA ALA A 56 13.40 42.38 -14.46
C ALA A 56 13.04 42.04 -13.00
N ASN A 57 12.40 40.89 -12.75
CA ASN A 57 12.05 40.47 -11.39
C ASN A 57 13.28 40.12 -10.54
N LEU A 58 14.30 39.50 -11.13
CA LEU A 58 15.58 39.21 -10.45
C LEU A 58 16.39 40.48 -10.23
N GLY A 59 16.41 41.41 -11.20
CA GLY A 59 17.00 42.73 -11.05
C GLY A 59 16.40 43.49 -9.87
N ASN A 60 15.06 43.56 -9.79
CA ASN A 60 14.35 44.20 -8.69
C ASN A 60 14.63 43.52 -7.34
N ALA A 61 14.71 42.18 -7.29
CA ALA A 61 15.03 41.46 -6.06
C ALA A 61 16.47 41.70 -5.58
N MET A 62 17.43 41.84 -6.50
CA MET A 62 18.82 42.18 -6.16
C MET A 62 18.96 43.64 -5.74
N GLU A 63 18.26 44.58 -6.39
CA GLU A 63 18.25 45.99 -5.99
C GLU A 63 17.61 46.19 -4.61
N VAL A 64 16.52 45.48 -4.29
CA VAL A 64 15.91 45.52 -2.93
C VAL A 64 16.86 44.97 -1.87
N ARG A 65 17.64 43.94 -2.21
CA ARG A 65 18.65 43.36 -1.30
C ARG A 65 19.86 44.29 -1.11
N GLU A 66 20.36 44.91 -2.17
CA GLU A 66 21.44 45.90 -2.11
C GLU A 66 21.01 47.18 -1.40
N ALA A 67 19.78 47.66 -1.64
CA ALA A 67 19.20 48.80 -0.93
C ALA A 67 19.02 48.49 0.55
N GLY A 68 18.59 47.27 0.91
CA GLY A 68 18.54 46.81 2.30
C GLY A 68 19.91 46.75 2.99
N LEU A 69 20.96 46.33 2.26
CA LEU A 69 22.34 46.32 2.74
C LEU A 69 22.94 47.72 2.89
N LYS A 70 22.68 48.64 1.95
CA LYS A 70 23.15 50.04 1.99
C LYS A 70 22.38 50.89 3.01
N ALA A 71 21.11 50.58 3.27
CA ALA A 71 20.29 51.26 4.28
C ALA A 71 20.59 50.80 5.73
N GLY A 72 21.50 49.84 5.94
CA GLY A 72 21.85 49.36 7.26
C GLY A 72 20.70 48.66 8.00
N LEU A 73 19.66 48.23 7.29
CA LEU A 73 18.52 47.53 7.89
C LEU A 73 18.96 46.12 8.27
N PRO A 74 19.00 45.77 9.58
CA PRO A 74 19.48 44.49 10.02
C PRO A 74 18.47 43.41 9.61
N GLY A 75 18.88 42.56 8.66
CA GLY A 75 18.17 41.32 8.36
C GLY A 75 17.98 40.52 9.66
N ALA A 76 16.75 40.06 9.88
CA ALA A 76 16.25 39.38 11.07
C ALA A 76 16.85 37.96 11.27
N PHE A 77 18.17 37.82 11.16
CA PHE A 77 18.91 36.74 11.78
C PHE A 77 19.53 37.29 13.06
N SER A 78 18.83 37.02 14.17
CA SER A 78 19.20 37.30 15.55
C SER A 78 20.72 37.27 15.78
N ARG A 79 21.34 38.45 15.85
CA ARG A 79 22.66 38.58 16.50
C ARG A 79 22.43 38.27 17.96
N ARG A 80 22.97 37.13 18.45
CA ARG A 80 22.98 36.78 19.86
C ARG A 80 23.38 38.00 20.71
N PRO A 81 22.70 38.26 21.84
CA PRO A 81 23.06 39.35 22.73
C PRO A 81 24.52 39.16 23.19
N ARG A 82 25.38 40.15 22.92
CA ARG A 82 26.83 40.12 23.20
C ARG A 82 27.18 40.16 24.71
N ASN A 83 26.20 40.22 25.60
CA ASN A 83 26.41 40.48 27.02
C ASN A 83 25.74 39.41 27.92
N LEU A 84 25.86 38.13 27.56
CA LEU A 84 25.73 37.08 28.58
C LEU A 84 27.10 36.91 29.24
N PRO A 85 27.18 36.84 30.59
CA PRO A 85 28.44 36.58 31.27
C PRO A 85 29.03 35.25 30.77
N PRO A 86 30.36 35.07 30.78
CA PRO A 86 30.97 33.79 30.42
C PRO A 86 30.55 32.76 31.47
N MET A 87 29.43 32.08 31.22
CA MET A 87 29.13 30.85 31.91
C MET A 87 30.28 29.90 31.60
N ASN A 88 30.86 29.31 32.65
CA ASN A 88 31.76 28.17 32.49
C ASN A 88 30.94 27.00 31.90
N GLU A 89 30.71 27.04 30.59
CA GLU A 89 29.85 26.12 29.81
C GLU A 89 30.48 24.75 29.56
N LYS A 90 31.72 24.53 30.04
CA LYS A 90 32.44 23.25 29.86
C LYS A 90 31.82 22.05 30.60
N GLY A 91 30.74 22.24 31.36
CA GLY A 91 30.09 21.19 32.16
C GLY A 91 28.64 20.86 31.79
N ARG A 92 28.12 21.33 30.64
CA ARG A 92 26.70 21.09 30.26
C ARG A 92 26.49 20.35 28.94
N ASP A 93 27.51 19.70 28.40
CA ASP A 93 27.33 18.88 27.21
C ASP A 93 26.63 17.56 27.60
N PRO A 94 25.42 17.28 27.08
CA PRO A 94 24.70 16.04 27.42
C PRO A 94 25.51 14.78 27.14
N VAL A 95 26.38 14.79 26.12
CA VAL A 95 27.25 13.65 25.78
C VAL A 95 28.25 13.35 26.88
N ASN A 96 28.69 14.36 27.64
CA ASN A 96 29.62 14.21 28.75
C ASN A 96 28.91 14.07 30.12
N MET A 97 27.61 14.39 30.20
CA MET A 97 26.83 14.32 31.44
C MET A 97 26.03 13.02 31.59
N LEU A 98 25.62 12.42 30.47
CA LEU A 98 24.80 11.22 30.45
C LEU A 98 25.68 9.97 30.29
N PRO A 99 25.25 8.82 30.85
CA PRO A 99 25.86 7.52 30.53
C PRO A 99 25.92 7.27 29.02
N SER A 100 27.00 6.66 28.54
CA SER A 100 27.24 6.50 27.10
C SER A 100 26.16 5.70 26.39
N ASP A 101 25.57 4.69 27.05
CA ASP A 101 24.45 3.90 26.54
C ASP A 101 23.18 4.74 26.38
N VAL A 102 22.91 5.67 27.28
CA VAL A 102 21.76 6.59 27.19
C VAL A 102 21.94 7.54 25.99
N VAL A 103 23.14 8.10 25.81
CA VAL A 103 23.45 8.97 24.65
C VAL A 103 23.31 8.18 23.35
N GLN A 104 23.82 6.95 23.31
CA GLN A 104 23.71 6.06 22.16
C GLN A 104 22.25 5.80 21.81
N ASN A 105 21.43 5.46 22.80
CA ASN A 105 20.00 5.21 22.63
C ASN A 105 19.25 6.45 22.12
N ILE A 106 19.60 7.65 22.58
CA ILE A 106 19.04 8.90 22.06
C ILE A 106 19.40 9.06 20.58
N PHE A 107 20.66 8.86 20.21
CA PHE A 107 21.11 9.03 18.82
C PHE A 107 20.58 7.95 17.89
N MET A 108 20.39 6.70 18.37
CA MET A 108 19.79 5.61 17.58
C MET A 108 18.34 5.86 17.17
N ARG A 109 17.61 6.74 17.89
CA ARG A 109 16.24 7.13 17.54
C ARG A 109 16.17 8.25 16.50
N LEU A 110 17.30 8.86 16.15
CA LEU A 110 17.37 9.92 15.15
C LEU A 110 17.52 9.31 13.76
N SER A 111 16.92 9.96 12.76
CA SER A 111 17.11 9.58 11.36
C SER A 111 18.56 9.70 10.94
N PHE A 112 18.95 9.00 9.88
CA PHE A 112 20.30 9.07 9.36
C PHE A 112 20.79 10.51 9.07
N PRO A 113 20.01 11.38 8.36
CA PRO A 113 20.45 12.75 8.11
C PRO A 113 20.63 13.59 9.38
N GLU A 114 19.82 13.35 10.41
CA GLU A 114 19.91 14.05 11.68
C GLU A 114 21.20 13.67 12.41
N ARG A 115 21.52 12.37 12.50
CA ARG A 115 22.78 11.89 13.09
C ARG A 115 24.01 12.50 12.43
N VAL A 116 24.02 12.58 11.10
CA VAL A 116 25.12 13.22 10.36
C VAL A 116 25.24 14.72 10.69
N ARG A 117 24.11 15.44 10.78
CA ARG A 117 24.10 16.87 11.16
C ARG A 117 24.58 17.12 12.57
N LEU A 118 24.33 16.19 13.50
CA LEU A 118 24.78 16.30 14.89
C LEU A 118 26.30 16.42 15.03
N LYS A 119 27.07 15.92 14.06
CA LYS A 119 28.54 16.12 14.00
C LYS A 119 28.94 17.60 13.90
N GLN A 120 28.03 18.47 13.49
CA GLN A 120 28.27 19.91 13.34
C GLN A 120 27.91 20.70 14.61
N VAL A 121 27.27 20.08 15.61
CA VAL A 121 26.81 20.76 16.83
C VAL A 121 28.00 21.19 17.69
N CYS A 122 28.84 20.23 18.10
CA CYS A 122 30.09 20.51 18.77
C CYS A 122 31.12 19.37 18.57
N ARG A 123 32.37 19.59 18.98
CA ARG A 123 33.46 18.61 18.84
C ARG A 123 33.19 17.31 19.60
N SER A 124 32.66 17.39 20.82
CA SER A 124 32.39 16.20 21.64
C SER A 124 31.34 15.30 20.99
N TRP A 125 30.26 15.88 20.44
CA TRP A 125 29.25 15.13 19.69
C TRP A 125 29.85 14.50 18.43
N ALA A 126 30.65 15.25 17.67
CA ALA A 126 31.32 14.72 16.49
C ALA A 126 32.21 13.51 16.81
N THR A 127 33.05 13.63 17.84
CA THR A 127 33.93 12.55 18.31
C THR A 127 33.14 11.35 18.80
N TYR A 128 32.11 11.56 19.62
CA TYR A 128 31.26 10.47 20.12
C TYR A 128 30.58 9.73 18.96
N ILE A 129 29.98 10.46 18.03
CA ILE A 129 29.30 9.90 16.86
C ILE A 129 30.27 9.13 15.96
N GLN A 130 31.48 9.64 15.72
CA GLN A 130 32.49 8.96 14.91
C GLN A 130 33.06 7.70 15.57
N ASN A 131 33.14 7.68 16.90
CA ASN A 131 33.76 6.59 17.66
C ASN A 131 32.75 5.57 18.20
N THR A 132 31.48 5.66 17.84
CA THR A 132 30.42 4.74 18.28
C THR A 132 29.87 3.96 17.06
N PRO A 133 30.48 2.81 16.70
CA PRO A 133 30.12 2.06 15.49
C PRO A 133 28.66 1.62 15.43
N ASP A 134 28.06 1.30 16.58
CA ASP A 134 26.66 0.88 16.68
C ASP A 134 25.67 1.89 16.09
N LEU A 135 26.01 3.19 16.11
CA LEU A 135 25.20 4.24 15.49
C LEU A 135 25.13 4.12 13.96
N TRP A 136 25.98 3.30 13.36
CA TRP A 136 26.16 3.19 11.92
C TRP A 136 25.89 1.79 11.37
N LYS A 137 25.45 0.84 12.22
CA LYS A 137 25.15 -0.53 11.77
C LYS A 137 23.82 -0.67 11.03
N ILE A 138 22.96 0.36 11.08
CA ILE A 138 21.71 0.46 10.31
C ILE A 138 21.87 1.59 9.28
N TRP A 139 21.89 1.22 8.01
CA TRP A 139 22.06 2.13 6.88
C TRP A 139 20.68 2.50 6.33
N ASP A 140 20.00 3.45 6.96
CA ASP A 140 18.66 3.88 6.53
C ASP A 140 18.69 5.20 5.77
N PHE A 141 18.53 5.16 4.44
CA PHE A 141 18.53 6.34 3.58
C PHE A 141 17.13 6.81 3.18
N ARG A 142 16.07 6.25 3.76
CA ARG A 142 14.68 6.58 3.37
C ARG A 142 14.29 8.03 3.61
N ASP A 143 14.84 8.65 4.65
CA ASP A 143 14.59 10.05 5.02
C ASP A 143 15.57 11.05 4.37
N CYS A 144 16.52 10.57 3.56
CA CYS A 144 17.47 11.43 2.87
C CYS A 144 16.74 12.25 1.80
N LYS A 145 16.70 13.59 1.98
CA LYS A 145 16.13 14.51 0.98
C LYS A 145 17.03 14.74 -0.24
N ARG A 146 18.33 14.49 -0.09
CA ARG A 146 19.32 14.59 -1.17
C ARG A 146 19.82 13.21 -1.52
N PRO A 147 20.18 12.97 -2.80
CA PRO A 147 20.81 11.72 -3.18
C PRO A 147 22.02 11.41 -2.31
N VAL A 148 22.12 10.19 -1.82
CA VAL A 148 23.28 9.68 -1.09
C VAL A 148 24.33 9.26 -2.11
N LEU A 149 25.52 9.85 -2.01
CA LEU A 149 26.64 9.55 -2.90
C LEU A 149 27.39 8.31 -2.42
N TYR A 150 27.99 7.55 -3.33
CA TYR A 150 28.81 6.38 -2.98
C TYR A 150 29.90 6.70 -1.94
N GLY A 151 30.57 7.85 -2.09
CA GLY A 151 31.60 8.31 -1.16
C GLY A 151 31.10 8.59 0.26
N ASP A 152 29.80 8.82 0.45
CA ASP A 152 29.21 8.93 1.80
C ASP A 152 28.93 7.54 2.38
N ILE A 153 28.53 6.58 1.56
CA ILE A 153 28.32 5.18 1.97
C ILE A 153 29.63 4.55 2.44
N LEU A 154 30.74 4.80 1.72
CA LEU A 154 32.07 4.37 2.15
C LEU A 154 32.44 4.87 3.56
N LYS A 155 32.23 6.17 3.83
CA LYS A 155 32.49 6.74 5.15
C LYS A 155 31.63 6.11 6.24
N ILE A 156 30.38 5.76 5.91
CA ILE A 156 29.47 5.09 6.86
C ILE A 156 29.98 3.68 7.14
N SER A 157 30.38 2.94 6.11
CA SER A 157 30.98 1.61 6.27
C SER A 157 32.20 1.67 7.18
N ASP A 158 33.10 2.63 6.96
CA ASP A 158 34.28 2.83 7.82
C ASP A 158 33.89 3.13 9.27
N MET A 159 32.92 4.03 9.49
CA MET A 159 32.43 4.37 10.83
C MET A 159 31.71 3.19 11.50
N ALA A 160 31.07 2.33 10.73
CA ALA A 160 30.42 1.10 11.19
C ALA A 160 31.42 -0.06 11.38
N GLN A 161 32.71 0.15 11.11
CA GLN A 161 33.75 -0.88 11.13
C GLN A 161 33.44 -2.04 10.16
N ASN A 162 32.86 -1.73 9.00
CA ASN A 162 32.40 -2.69 8.00
C ASN A 162 31.40 -3.70 8.57
N ILE A 163 30.48 -3.23 9.44
CA ILE A 163 29.37 -4.02 9.99
C ILE A 163 28.05 -3.36 9.56
N CYS A 164 27.16 -4.14 8.94
CA CYS A 164 25.83 -3.69 8.56
C CYS A 164 24.78 -4.76 8.88
N TYR A 165 23.81 -4.41 9.74
CA TYR A 165 22.68 -5.27 10.13
C TYR A 165 21.49 -5.11 9.21
N GLU A 166 21.20 -3.87 8.82
CA GLU A 166 20.08 -3.50 7.97
C GLU A 166 20.50 -2.42 6.98
N ALA A 167 20.15 -2.60 5.71
CA ALA A 167 20.39 -1.61 4.66
C ALA A 167 19.08 -1.25 3.96
N TYR A 168 18.70 0.02 4.02
CA TYR A 168 17.58 0.62 3.29
C TYR A 168 18.13 1.61 2.27
N LEU A 169 18.45 1.09 1.10
CA LEU A 169 19.09 1.79 0.00
C LEU A 169 18.03 2.54 -0.83
N LYS A 170 17.64 3.71 -0.32
CA LYS A 170 16.73 4.65 -1.00
C LYS A 170 17.46 5.95 -1.32
N ASN A 171 17.06 6.61 -2.41
CA ASN A 171 17.63 7.87 -2.87
C ASN A 171 19.15 7.81 -3.09
N ILE A 172 19.64 6.74 -3.72
CA ILE A 172 21.04 6.62 -4.18
C ILE A 172 21.06 7.05 -5.65
N LEU A 173 22.11 7.73 -6.09
CA LEU A 173 22.27 8.03 -7.51
C LEU A 173 22.43 6.73 -8.30
N ILE A 174 21.72 6.58 -9.43
CA ILE A 174 21.73 5.34 -10.24
C ILE A 174 23.17 4.89 -10.60
N PRO A 175 24.09 5.76 -11.07
CA PRO A 175 25.47 5.35 -11.35
C PRO A 175 26.25 4.86 -10.13
N ASP A 176 25.81 5.24 -8.93
CA ASP A 176 26.41 4.85 -7.65
C ASP A 176 25.71 3.61 -7.06
N LEU A 177 24.59 3.14 -7.61
CA LEU A 177 23.79 2.06 -7.03
C LEU A 177 24.55 0.74 -7.04
N ASP A 178 25.09 0.33 -8.18
CA ASP A 178 25.83 -0.94 -8.26
C ASP A 178 27.08 -0.89 -7.38
N ASN A 179 27.76 0.26 -7.33
CA ASN A 179 28.89 0.47 -6.41
C ASN A 179 28.45 0.39 -4.93
N ALA A 180 27.30 0.99 -4.58
CA ALA A 180 26.75 0.94 -3.24
C ALA A 180 26.37 -0.48 -2.83
N LEU A 181 25.81 -1.25 -3.76
CA LEU A 181 25.50 -2.65 -3.53
C LEU A 181 26.76 -3.49 -3.43
N GLU A 182 27.75 -3.29 -4.30
CA GLU A 182 29.06 -3.95 -4.20
C GLU A 182 29.70 -3.69 -2.84
N LEU A 183 29.56 -2.49 -2.29
CA LEU A 183 30.03 -2.18 -0.95
C LEU A 183 29.23 -2.90 0.13
N VAL A 184 27.90 -2.97 0.03
CA VAL A 184 27.07 -3.79 0.95
C VAL A 184 27.50 -5.25 0.88
N PHE A 185 27.71 -5.80 -0.31
CA PHE A 185 28.19 -7.17 -0.49
C PHE A 185 29.62 -7.37 0.01
N THR A 186 30.50 -6.39 -0.13
CA THR A 186 31.85 -6.41 0.45
C THR A 186 31.79 -6.43 1.98
N VAL A 187 30.88 -5.67 2.58
CA VAL A 187 30.61 -5.71 4.03
C VAL A 187 30.09 -7.08 4.45
N ILE A 188 29.18 -7.65 3.68
CA ILE A 188 28.67 -9.02 3.88
C ILE A 188 29.81 -10.05 3.77
N GLU A 189 30.72 -9.93 2.80
CA GLU A 189 31.86 -10.84 2.62
C GLU A 189 32.88 -10.75 3.76
N THR A 190 33.16 -9.54 4.24
CA THR A 190 34.16 -9.28 5.28
C THR A 190 33.63 -9.61 6.68
N THR A 191 32.32 -9.50 6.90
CA THR A 191 31.66 -9.89 8.14
C THR A 191 30.45 -10.81 7.88
N PRO A 192 30.71 -12.08 7.50
CA PRO A 192 29.63 -13.00 7.11
C PRO A 192 28.58 -13.15 8.21
N GLY A 193 27.33 -12.97 7.80
CA GLY A 193 26.16 -13.32 8.60
C GLY A 193 25.61 -12.24 9.52
N ILE A 194 25.94 -10.98 9.27
CA ILE A 194 25.44 -9.82 10.04
C ILE A 194 24.21 -9.20 9.38
N LEU A 195 24.14 -9.12 8.04
CA LEU A 195 23.02 -8.50 7.34
C LEU A 195 21.78 -9.39 7.37
N TYR A 196 20.71 -8.96 8.05
CA TYR A 196 19.44 -9.68 8.08
C TYR A 196 18.31 -8.96 7.34
N LYS A 197 18.48 -7.70 6.95
CA LYS A 197 17.48 -6.95 6.17
C LYS A 197 18.10 -6.11 5.07
N LEU A 198 17.56 -6.23 3.86
CA LEU A 198 17.98 -5.48 2.69
C LEU A 198 16.75 -4.95 1.95
N GLU A 199 16.66 -3.63 1.80
CA GLU A 199 15.66 -2.95 0.98
C GLU A 199 16.38 -2.12 -0.08
N ILE A 200 16.10 -2.42 -1.35
CA ILE A 200 16.60 -1.68 -2.51
C ILE A 200 15.37 -1.09 -3.20
N ASN A 201 15.37 0.22 -3.46
CA ASN A 201 14.25 0.92 -4.12
C ASN A 201 14.52 1.25 -5.60
N PHE A 202 15.53 0.63 -6.20
CA PHE A 202 15.97 0.91 -7.57
C PHE A 202 16.35 -0.38 -8.27
N CYS A 203 16.06 -0.41 -9.57
CA CYS A 203 16.43 -1.50 -10.45
C CYS A 203 17.95 -1.60 -10.48
N THR A 204 18.46 -2.81 -10.30
CA THR A 204 19.89 -3.10 -10.37
C THR A 204 20.06 -4.33 -11.23
N THR A 205 21.01 -4.27 -12.15
CA THR A 205 21.43 -5.42 -12.96
C THR A 205 22.35 -6.34 -12.16
N MET A 206 22.66 -6.02 -10.91
CA MET A 206 23.59 -6.80 -10.09
C MET A 206 23.12 -8.25 -9.88
N PHE A 207 21.81 -8.46 -9.75
CA PHE A 207 21.27 -9.82 -9.66
C PHE A 207 21.28 -10.56 -11.00
N ASP A 208 21.46 -9.84 -12.13
CA ASP A 208 21.65 -10.44 -13.46
C ASP A 208 23.05 -11.01 -13.67
N GLU A 209 23.92 -10.90 -12.68
CA GLU A 209 25.25 -11.46 -12.67
C GLU A 209 25.47 -12.33 -11.42
N TYR A 210 24.40 -12.83 -10.80
CA TYR A 210 24.52 -13.59 -9.54
C TYR A 210 25.37 -14.85 -9.67
N HIS A 211 25.49 -15.43 -10.86
CA HIS A 211 26.38 -16.56 -11.13
C HIS A 211 27.86 -16.22 -10.90
N TYR A 212 28.22 -14.93 -10.93
CA TYR A 212 29.56 -14.43 -10.61
C TYR A 212 29.73 -14.09 -9.13
N PHE A 213 28.69 -14.23 -8.30
CA PHE A 213 28.82 -14.00 -6.86
C PHE A 213 29.82 -14.98 -6.27
N SER A 214 30.75 -14.45 -5.47
CA SER A 214 31.66 -15.29 -4.70
C SER A 214 30.86 -16.16 -3.72
N GLN A 215 31.40 -17.33 -3.35
CA GLN A 215 30.80 -18.18 -2.32
C GLN A 215 30.59 -17.41 -1.00
N SER A 216 31.47 -16.46 -0.68
CA SER A 216 31.33 -15.59 0.49
C SER A 216 30.12 -14.67 0.40
N ARG A 217 29.79 -14.11 -0.77
CA ARG A 217 28.55 -13.32 -0.96
C ARG A 217 27.32 -14.17 -0.75
N ILE A 218 27.30 -15.35 -1.38
CA ILE A 218 26.18 -16.29 -1.27
C ILE A 218 25.99 -16.67 0.20
N GLU A 219 27.05 -17.06 0.92
CA GLU A 219 26.95 -17.43 2.33
C GLU A 219 26.45 -16.28 3.21
N GLY A 220 26.85 -15.05 2.88
CA GLY A 220 26.35 -13.87 3.58
C GLY A 220 24.86 -13.58 3.34
N LEU A 221 24.34 -13.84 2.14
CA LEU A 221 22.91 -13.78 1.83
C LEU A 221 22.09 -14.84 2.60
N ARG A 222 22.71 -15.94 3.05
CA ARG A 222 21.99 -17.01 3.77
C ARG A 222 21.50 -16.62 5.16
N LYS A 223 21.91 -15.47 5.70
CA LYS A 223 21.38 -14.90 6.96
C LYS A 223 20.28 -13.87 6.76
N LEU A 224 19.98 -13.52 5.51
CA LEU A 224 18.98 -12.53 5.18
C LEU A 224 17.58 -13.06 5.57
N ARG A 225 16.88 -12.29 6.40
CA ARG A 225 15.51 -12.59 6.87
C ARG A 225 14.46 -11.76 6.18
N SER A 226 14.81 -10.57 5.70
CA SER A 226 13.89 -9.69 4.98
C SER A 226 14.56 -9.09 3.75
N LEU A 227 13.90 -9.24 2.60
CA LEU A 227 14.39 -8.76 1.31
C LEU A 227 13.30 -7.99 0.59
N LYS A 228 13.59 -6.75 0.22
CA LYS A 228 12.71 -5.93 -0.60
C LYS A 228 13.46 -5.46 -1.83
N LEU A 229 12.95 -5.83 -3.01
CA LEU A 229 13.60 -5.61 -4.30
C LEU A 229 12.60 -5.17 -5.36
N PRO A 230 13.02 -4.34 -6.33
CA PRO A 230 12.21 -4.08 -7.48
C PRO A 230 12.15 -5.29 -8.43
N LEU A 231 11.01 -5.47 -9.09
CA LEU A 231 10.73 -6.47 -10.13
C LEU A 231 10.92 -5.84 -11.51
N ASP A 232 12.15 -5.47 -11.84
CA ASP A 232 12.48 -4.95 -13.16
C ASP A 232 13.40 -5.98 -13.84
N ASP A 233 12.88 -6.70 -14.85
CA ASP A 233 13.50 -7.66 -15.77
C ASP A 233 14.43 -8.78 -15.23
N SER A 234 14.68 -8.89 -13.93
CA SER A 234 15.62 -9.88 -13.40
C SER A 234 14.98 -11.28 -13.27
N THR A 235 14.77 -11.96 -14.40
CA THR A 235 14.52 -13.42 -14.44
C THR A 235 15.54 -14.16 -13.57
N GLN A 236 16.76 -13.64 -13.55
CA GLN A 236 17.88 -14.16 -12.77
C GLN A 236 17.70 -14.06 -11.26
N PHE A 237 17.03 -13.02 -10.73
CA PHE A 237 16.73 -12.98 -9.31
C PHE A 237 15.82 -14.14 -8.90
N VAL A 238 14.84 -14.48 -9.74
CA VAL A 238 13.96 -15.62 -9.46
C VAL A 238 14.71 -16.94 -9.54
N SER A 239 15.67 -17.09 -10.46
CA SER A 239 16.58 -18.24 -10.45
C SER A 239 17.45 -18.28 -9.18
N LEU A 240 18.01 -17.14 -8.76
CA LEU A 240 18.78 -17.02 -7.52
C LEU A 240 17.91 -17.38 -6.31
N PHE A 241 16.68 -16.88 -6.27
CA PHE A 241 15.70 -17.21 -5.25
C PHE A 241 15.45 -18.73 -5.25
N ALA A 242 15.03 -19.28 -6.39
CA ALA A 242 14.70 -20.69 -6.59
C ALA A 242 15.84 -21.66 -6.26
N SER A 243 17.09 -21.23 -6.43
CA SER A 243 18.27 -22.05 -6.10
C SER A 243 18.44 -22.39 -4.61
N GLY A 244 17.63 -21.82 -3.71
CA GLY A 244 17.65 -22.13 -2.28
C GLY A 244 18.74 -21.38 -1.50
N ASN A 245 19.26 -20.28 -2.05
CA ASN A 245 20.31 -19.47 -1.42
C ASN A 245 19.84 -18.62 -0.22
N PHE A 246 18.54 -18.67 0.10
CA PHE A 246 17.94 -17.88 1.17
C PHE A 246 17.21 -18.75 2.23
N PRO A 247 17.92 -19.62 2.97
CA PRO A 247 17.31 -20.63 3.84
C PRO A 247 16.56 -20.07 5.06
N VAL A 248 16.86 -18.84 5.49
CA VAL A 248 16.23 -18.19 6.67
C VAL A 248 15.38 -16.97 6.30
N LEU A 249 15.09 -16.79 5.02
CA LEU A 249 14.33 -15.64 4.54
C LEU A 249 12.86 -15.79 4.94
N GLU A 250 12.36 -14.80 5.67
CA GLU A 250 11.02 -14.78 6.28
C GLU A 250 10.05 -13.83 5.57
N ASP A 251 10.54 -12.65 5.12
CA ASP A 251 9.74 -11.61 4.47
C ASP A 251 10.35 -11.23 3.12
N VAL A 252 9.59 -11.36 2.05
CA VAL A 252 9.98 -10.92 0.71
C VAL A 252 8.95 -9.93 0.17
N PHE A 253 9.43 -8.76 -0.28
CA PHE A 253 8.63 -7.82 -1.04
C PHE A 253 9.27 -7.53 -2.40
N LEU A 254 8.65 -8.07 -3.43
CA LEU A 254 9.00 -7.86 -4.82
C LEU A 254 8.09 -6.76 -5.39
N PHE A 255 8.64 -5.66 -5.93
CA PHE A 255 7.79 -4.54 -6.37
C PHE A 255 8.11 -3.91 -7.73
N GLY A 256 7.09 -3.56 -8.52
CA GLY A 256 7.29 -2.74 -9.73
C GLY A 256 7.24 -1.25 -9.39
N ASP A 257 8.32 -0.51 -9.66
CA ASP A 257 8.39 0.95 -9.43
C ASP A 257 8.75 1.75 -10.68
N SER A 258 8.60 1.19 -11.88
CA SER A 258 8.83 1.95 -13.12
C SER A 258 7.55 2.64 -13.61
N PRO A 259 7.36 3.96 -13.38
CA PRO A 259 6.32 4.74 -14.07
C PRO A 259 6.71 5.08 -15.51
N ARG A 260 7.93 4.74 -15.96
CA ARG A 260 8.50 5.24 -17.23
C ARG A 260 8.56 4.21 -18.34
N HIS A 261 8.50 2.93 -18.02
CA HIS A 261 8.42 1.87 -19.03
C HIS A 261 6.98 1.37 -19.10
N VAL A 262 6.23 1.94 -20.05
CA VAL A 262 4.81 1.66 -20.32
C VAL A 262 4.61 0.26 -20.94
N GLU A 263 5.70 -0.42 -21.27
CA GLU A 263 5.65 -1.82 -21.66
C GLU A 263 5.51 -2.66 -20.40
N THR A 264 4.33 -3.25 -20.22
CA THR A 264 4.08 -4.28 -19.21
C THR A 264 5.14 -5.36 -19.32
N HIS A 265 6.09 -5.36 -18.41
CA HIS A 265 7.04 -6.47 -18.27
C HIS A 265 6.24 -7.70 -17.87
N ALA A 266 6.05 -8.59 -18.84
CA ALA A 266 5.55 -9.93 -18.59
C ALA A 266 6.68 -10.68 -17.89
N LEU A 267 6.57 -10.79 -16.58
CA LEU A 267 7.44 -11.64 -15.79
C LEU A 267 6.97 -13.08 -16.02
N CYS A 268 7.45 -13.66 -17.12
CA CYS A 268 7.36 -15.09 -17.36
C CYS A 268 8.56 -15.71 -16.66
N PHE A 269 8.38 -16.09 -15.39
CA PHE A 269 9.40 -16.80 -14.66
C PHE A 269 9.22 -18.30 -14.91
N ASP A 270 10.24 -18.96 -15.45
CA ASP A 270 10.30 -20.43 -15.41
C ASP A 270 10.63 -20.85 -13.97
N ILE A 271 9.63 -20.79 -13.08
CA ILE A 271 9.76 -21.26 -11.70
C ILE A 271 9.56 -22.77 -11.73
N PRO A 272 10.57 -23.57 -11.30
CA PRO A 272 10.44 -25.01 -11.29
C PRO A 272 9.18 -25.40 -10.50
N GLY A 273 8.42 -26.36 -11.00
CA GLY A 273 7.23 -26.86 -10.33
C GLY A 273 7.56 -27.96 -9.32
N PRO A 274 6.61 -28.31 -8.41
CA PRO A 274 6.75 -29.48 -7.57
C PRO A 274 7.04 -30.73 -8.39
N GLY A 275 8.15 -31.41 -8.09
CA GLY A 275 8.62 -32.60 -8.82
C GLY A 275 9.83 -32.33 -9.73
N ASP A 276 10.11 -31.06 -10.04
CA ASP A 276 11.36 -30.68 -10.69
C ASP A 276 12.56 -30.85 -9.73
N PRO A 277 13.69 -31.44 -10.15
CA PRO A 277 14.90 -31.55 -9.32
C PRO A 277 15.44 -30.21 -8.77
N GLU A 278 15.19 -29.12 -9.49
CA GLU A 278 15.58 -27.75 -9.12
C GLU A 278 14.59 -27.10 -8.14
N PHE A 279 13.42 -27.70 -7.92
CA PHE A 279 12.45 -27.19 -6.95
C PHE A 279 13.02 -27.22 -5.53
N LYS A 280 13.15 -26.04 -4.91
CA LYS A 280 13.54 -25.87 -3.50
C LYS A 280 12.42 -25.19 -2.73
N THR A 281 12.26 -25.58 -1.47
CA THR A 281 11.31 -24.94 -0.56
C THR A 281 12.00 -23.95 0.38
N PHE A 282 11.27 -22.91 0.77
CA PHE A 282 11.63 -21.88 1.74
C PHE A 282 10.75 -22.03 2.99
N PRO A 283 11.04 -22.99 3.87
CA PRO A 283 10.21 -23.23 5.05
C PRO A 283 10.25 -22.08 6.07
N ALA A 284 11.22 -21.18 6.00
CA ALA A 284 11.27 -20.00 6.85
C ALA A 284 10.34 -18.86 6.39
N MET A 285 9.89 -18.90 5.13
CA MET A 285 9.10 -17.82 4.53
C MET A 285 7.72 -17.73 5.16
N LYS A 286 7.36 -16.54 5.63
CA LYS A 286 6.07 -16.22 6.27
C LYS A 286 5.30 -15.15 5.50
N TRP A 287 5.99 -14.19 4.89
CA TRP A 287 5.38 -13.07 4.19
C TRP A 287 5.90 -12.99 2.76
N LEU A 288 4.97 -13.02 1.80
CA LEU A 288 5.26 -12.77 0.40
C LEU A 288 4.41 -11.60 -0.08
N ARG A 289 5.07 -10.56 -0.56
CA ARG A 289 4.44 -9.37 -1.13
C ARG A 289 4.92 -9.19 -2.57
N ILE A 290 3.98 -9.04 -3.49
CA ILE A 290 4.23 -8.81 -4.91
C ILE A 290 3.37 -7.63 -5.35
N GLY A 291 3.94 -6.61 -6.00
CA GLY A 291 3.10 -5.54 -6.52
C GLY A 291 3.73 -4.17 -6.68
N SER A 292 2.95 -3.11 -6.70
CA SER A 292 3.52 -1.75 -6.72
C SER A 292 3.94 -1.30 -5.31
N GLN A 293 5.04 -0.54 -5.22
CA GLN A 293 5.45 0.11 -3.97
C GLN A 293 4.53 1.28 -3.59
N ARG A 294 3.69 1.78 -4.50
CA ARG A 294 2.76 2.89 -4.20
C ARG A 294 1.93 2.53 -2.97
N SER A 295 2.31 3.18 -1.87
CA SER A 295 1.84 2.84 -0.53
C SER A 295 0.32 2.71 -0.53
N THR A 296 -0.19 1.68 0.14
CA THR A 296 -1.62 1.51 0.40
C THR A 296 -2.25 2.75 1.05
N SER A 297 -1.46 3.58 1.74
CA SER A 297 -1.86 4.91 2.23
C SER A 297 -2.11 5.92 1.09
N SER A 298 -1.25 5.98 0.07
CA SER A 298 -1.44 6.85 -1.11
C SER A 298 -2.60 6.42 -2.02
N ILE A 299 -3.07 5.18 -1.89
CA ILE A 299 -4.28 4.70 -2.57
C ILE A 299 -5.52 5.49 -2.16
N GLN A 300 -5.50 6.21 -1.02
CA GLN A 300 -6.64 6.99 -0.55
C GLN A 300 -6.76 8.38 -1.19
N ASP A 301 -5.63 9.05 -1.50
CA ASP A 301 -5.62 10.42 -2.04
C ASP A 301 -6.02 10.49 -3.52
N HIS A 302 -5.70 9.46 -4.32
CA HIS A 302 -6.03 9.42 -5.75
C HIS A 302 -7.46 8.92 -6.05
N ARG A 303 -8.33 8.77 -5.03
CA ARG A 303 -9.68 8.20 -5.21
C ARG A 303 -10.70 9.14 -5.86
N ASN A 304 -10.42 10.45 -5.90
CA ASN A 304 -11.24 11.35 -6.73
C ASN A 304 -10.95 11.17 -8.22
N ASP A 305 -9.77 10.68 -8.60
CA ASP A 305 -9.40 10.40 -10.00
C ASP A 305 -9.87 9.00 -10.45
N PHE A 306 -9.99 8.05 -9.52
CA PHE A 306 -10.46 6.68 -9.79
C PHE A 306 -11.90 6.61 -10.32
N ILE A 307 -12.76 7.59 -9.99
CA ILE A 307 -14.13 7.60 -10.48
C ILE A 307 -14.19 7.98 -11.98
N PHE A 308 -13.09 8.50 -12.58
CA PHE A 308 -13.11 8.99 -13.97
C PHE A 308 -11.87 8.74 -14.84
N GLY A 309 -10.91 7.86 -14.48
CA GLY A 309 -9.93 7.38 -15.48
C GLY A 309 -8.47 7.19 -15.04
N VAL A 310 -8.21 6.65 -13.84
CA VAL A 310 -6.90 6.02 -13.63
C VAL A 310 -6.91 4.70 -14.40
N ASP A 311 -6.06 4.64 -15.42
CA ASP A 311 -5.90 3.53 -16.35
C ASP A 311 -5.51 2.24 -15.60
N LEU A 312 -6.50 1.49 -15.07
CA LEU A 312 -6.32 0.14 -14.52
C LEU A 312 -5.71 -0.82 -15.56
N ASP A 313 -5.73 -0.42 -16.83
CA ASP A 313 -5.18 -1.15 -17.96
C ASP A 313 -3.66 -1.34 -17.92
N LYS A 314 -2.94 -0.61 -17.05
CA LYS A 314 -1.47 -0.68 -16.94
C LYS A 314 -1.04 -1.28 -15.59
N PRO A 315 -1.18 -2.61 -15.40
CA PRO A 315 -0.59 -3.27 -14.24
C PRO A 315 0.92 -3.04 -14.24
N THR A 316 1.50 -2.94 -13.05
CA THR A 316 2.96 -2.75 -12.92
C THR A 316 3.72 -4.05 -13.14
N VAL A 317 3.05 -5.19 -12.95
CA VAL A 317 3.66 -6.52 -13.02
C VAL A 317 2.65 -7.46 -13.67
N SER A 318 3.07 -8.29 -14.62
CA SER A 318 2.27 -9.39 -15.15
C SER A 318 2.92 -10.72 -14.78
N LEU A 319 2.16 -11.61 -14.15
CA LEU A 319 2.62 -12.95 -13.78
C LEU A 319 1.73 -14.02 -14.41
N ASP A 320 2.36 -15.07 -14.91
CA ASP A 320 1.67 -16.28 -15.29
C ASP A 320 1.14 -17.02 -14.04
N PRO A 321 -0.14 -17.44 -14.00
CA PRO A 321 -0.70 -18.16 -12.85
C PRO A 321 0.04 -19.45 -12.48
N GLY A 322 0.54 -20.21 -13.45
CA GLY A 322 1.31 -21.43 -13.20
C GLY A 322 2.62 -21.13 -12.48
N SER A 323 3.33 -20.10 -12.94
CA SER A 323 4.54 -19.60 -12.29
C SER A 323 4.27 -19.12 -10.86
N LEU A 324 3.18 -18.39 -10.65
CA LEU A 324 2.77 -17.93 -9.32
C LEU A 324 2.40 -19.11 -8.39
N ASN A 325 1.74 -20.12 -8.91
CA ASN A 325 1.42 -21.34 -8.15
C ASN A 325 2.69 -22.09 -7.74
N ASN A 326 3.66 -22.21 -8.65
CA ASN A 326 4.96 -22.80 -8.34
C ASN A 326 5.70 -21.98 -7.26
N LEU A 327 5.71 -20.65 -7.39
CA LEU A 327 6.33 -19.76 -6.41
C LEU A 327 5.73 -19.97 -5.01
N VAL A 328 4.41 -19.98 -4.90
CA VAL A 328 3.74 -20.15 -3.61
C VAL A 328 3.94 -21.56 -3.05
N ALA A 329 3.99 -22.59 -3.91
CA ALA A 329 4.28 -23.96 -3.49
C ALA A 329 5.67 -24.10 -2.86
N MET A 330 6.62 -23.24 -3.23
CA MET A 330 7.94 -23.20 -2.58
C MET A 330 7.87 -22.73 -1.12
N MET A 331 6.76 -22.14 -0.66
CA MET A 331 6.66 -21.47 0.65
C MET A 331 5.64 -22.16 1.56
N PRO A 332 5.86 -23.42 2.00
CA PRO A 332 4.84 -24.22 2.68
C PRO A 332 4.34 -23.62 4.01
N ASN A 333 5.13 -22.71 4.62
CA ASN A 333 4.80 -22.06 5.88
C ASN A 333 4.31 -20.60 5.73
N LEU A 334 3.92 -20.19 4.53
CA LEU A 334 3.42 -18.84 4.26
C LEU A 334 2.23 -18.51 5.17
N GLU A 335 2.29 -17.36 5.86
CA GLU A 335 1.26 -16.88 6.80
C GLU A 335 0.44 -15.73 6.22
N SER A 336 1.04 -14.90 5.36
CA SER A 336 0.37 -13.78 4.69
C SER A 336 0.88 -13.61 3.25
N PHE A 337 -0.07 -13.43 2.32
CA PHE A 337 0.17 -13.23 0.90
C PHE A 337 -0.44 -11.92 0.41
N ILE A 338 0.39 -11.00 -0.06
CA ILE A 338 -0.03 -9.65 -0.48
C ILE A 338 0.30 -9.46 -1.97
N TYR A 339 -0.69 -9.02 -2.74
CA TYR A 339 -0.69 -8.99 -4.20
C TYR A 339 -1.35 -7.70 -4.72
N VAL A 340 -0.55 -6.68 -5.05
CA VAL A 340 -1.03 -5.30 -5.28
C VAL A 340 -0.73 -4.83 -6.69
N ARG A 341 -1.75 -4.47 -7.49
CA ARG A 341 -1.57 -3.98 -8.88
C ARG A 341 -0.84 -4.95 -9.81
N VAL A 342 -1.10 -6.23 -9.64
CA VAL A 342 -0.52 -7.27 -10.49
C VAL A 342 -1.60 -7.82 -11.43
N LYS A 343 -1.25 -8.05 -12.69
CA LYS A 343 -2.11 -8.71 -13.67
C LYS A 343 -1.70 -10.16 -13.78
N SER A 344 -2.58 -11.05 -13.33
CA SER A 344 -2.43 -12.48 -13.58
C SER A 344 -3.09 -12.78 -14.92
N ARG A 345 -2.31 -12.99 -15.98
CA ARG A 345 -2.84 -13.36 -17.30
C ARG A 345 -2.04 -14.54 -17.84
N CYS A 346 -2.71 -15.61 -18.23
CA CYS A 346 -2.09 -16.70 -18.96
C CYS A 346 -1.53 -16.17 -20.28
N ILE A 347 -0.25 -16.45 -20.52
CA ILE A 347 0.42 -16.18 -21.79
C ILE A 347 0.31 -17.47 -22.61
N GLY A 348 -0.86 -17.73 -23.19
CA GLY A 348 -1.14 -18.99 -23.88
C GLY A 348 -2.53 -19.05 -24.52
N LYS A 349 -2.80 -20.10 -25.32
CA LYS A 349 -4.09 -20.31 -26.01
C LYS A 349 -5.24 -20.37 -24.98
N GLU A 350 -6.40 -19.85 -25.38
CA GLU A 350 -7.61 -19.60 -24.55
C GLU A 350 -8.20 -20.82 -23.82
N GLU A 351 -7.69 -22.04 -24.03
CA GLU A 351 -8.37 -23.28 -23.67
C GLU A 351 -8.12 -23.81 -22.23
N GLU A 352 -7.30 -23.14 -21.41
CA GLU A 352 -7.03 -23.59 -20.02
C GLU A 352 -7.53 -22.59 -18.95
N ILE A 353 -8.77 -22.13 -19.09
CA ILE A 353 -9.43 -21.18 -18.17
C ILE A 353 -9.37 -21.64 -16.71
N PHE A 354 -9.37 -22.94 -16.43
CA PHE A 354 -9.30 -23.50 -15.07
C PHE A 354 -7.90 -23.45 -14.44
N GLN A 355 -6.83 -23.47 -15.24
CA GLN A 355 -5.44 -23.35 -14.75
C GLN A 355 -5.09 -21.94 -14.28
N THR A 356 -6.04 -21.00 -14.36
CA THR A 356 -5.84 -19.58 -14.04
C THR A 356 -5.99 -19.25 -12.55
N ARG A 357 -6.48 -20.17 -11.71
CA ARG A 357 -6.66 -19.91 -10.27
C ARG A 357 -5.32 -19.98 -9.54
N ILE A 358 -5.11 -19.02 -8.65
CA ILE A 358 -3.99 -19.07 -7.70
C ILE A 358 -4.32 -20.13 -6.65
N ASN A 359 -3.53 -21.21 -6.60
CA ASN A 359 -3.72 -22.32 -5.69
C ASN A 359 -2.89 -22.16 -4.41
N LEU A 360 -3.55 -21.75 -3.32
CA LEU A 360 -2.93 -21.54 -2.02
C LEU A 360 -3.27 -22.66 -1.03
N ARG A 361 -3.92 -23.74 -1.48
CA ARG A 361 -4.42 -24.83 -0.62
C ARG A 361 -3.28 -25.53 0.13
N GLY A 362 -2.10 -25.60 -0.47
CA GLY A 362 -0.90 -26.21 0.14
C GLY A 362 -0.30 -25.41 1.30
N ASN A 363 -0.69 -24.15 1.50
CA ASN A 363 -0.13 -23.28 2.53
C ASN A 363 -1.01 -23.31 3.78
N GLU A 364 -0.98 -24.41 4.53
CA GLU A 364 -1.87 -24.64 5.69
C GLU A 364 -1.76 -23.58 6.80
N LYS A 365 -0.66 -22.81 6.83
CA LYS A 365 -0.42 -21.72 7.78
C LYS A 365 -0.93 -20.36 7.31
N LEU A 366 -1.39 -20.24 6.07
CA LEU A 366 -1.82 -18.98 5.48
C LEU A 366 -3.09 -18.49 6.16
N ARG A 367 -3.00 -17.31 6.78
CA ARG A 367 -4.10 -16.68 7.54
C ARG A 367 -4.66 -15.47 6.82
N GLU A 368 -3.86 -14.80 6.00
CA GLU A 368 -4.19 -13.53 5.40
C GLU A 368 -3.84 -13.49 3.91
N ILE A 369 -4.77 -12.98 3.11
CA ILE A 369 -4.59 -12.71 1.70
C ILE A 369 -5.09 -11.30 1.40
N ILE A 370 -4.24 -10.50 0.76
CA ILE A 370 -4.56 -9.13 0.36
C ILE A 370 -4.27 -8.97 -1.12
N LEU A 371 -5.31 -9.04 -1.93
CA LEU A 371 -5.30 -8.78 -3.36
C LEU A 371 -5.93 -7.40 -3.56
N THR A 372 -5.16 -6.42 -4.06
CA THR A 372 -5.71 -5.08 -4.27
C THR A 372 -5.33 -4.51 -5.62
N GLN A 373 -6.30 -3.92 -6.32
CA GLN A 373 -6.11 -3.31 -7.63
C GLN A 373 -5.47 -4.27 -8.66
N SER A 374 -5.64 -5.57 -8.46
CA SER A 374 -5.02 -6.64 -9.26
C SER A 374 -6.04 -7.23 -10.23
N ILE A 375 -5.59 -7.55 -11.44
CA ILE A 375 -6.43 -8.20 -12.45
C ILE A 375 -6.29 -9.71 -12.24
N LEU A 376 -7.35 -10.32 -11.73
CA LEU A 376 -7.47 -11.75 -11.46
C LEU A 376 -8.72 -12.22 -12.18
N ILE A 377 -8.68 -13.34 -12.89
CA ILE A 377 -9.89 -13.87 -13.55
C ILE A 377 -10.83 -14.46 -12.50
N ASN A 378 -10.26 -15.24 -11.58
CA ASN A 378 -11.00 -16.02 -10.60
C ASN A 378 -10.46 -15.77 -9.19
N PHE A 379 -11.31 -16.04 -8.20
CA PHE A 379 -10.91 -16.08 -6.80
C PHE A 379 -9.84 -17.16 -6.55
N PRO A 380 -8.89 -16.92 -5.64
CA PRO A 380 -7.89 -17.92 -5.28
C PRO A 380 -8.54 -19.16 -4.65
N ILE A 381 -7.81 -20.28 -4.66
CA ILE A 381 -8.14 -21.47 -3.87
C ILE A 381 -7.50 -21.27 -2.51
N LEU A 382 -8.27 -21.38 -1.44
CA LEU A 382 -7.82 -21.05 -0.10
C LEU A 382 -7.53 -22.30 0.74
N PRO A 383 -6.54 -22.24 1.65
CA PRO A 383 -6.42 -23.25 2.69
C PRO A 383 -7.50 -23.04 3.76
N LEU A 384 -7.91 -24.12 4.41
CA LEU A 384 -9.00 -24.11 5.42
C LEU A 384 -8.72 -23.23 6.65
N ASN A 385 -7.50 -22.76 6.85
CA ASN A 385 -7.12 -21.90 7.99
C ASN A 385 -7.07 -20.40 7.63
N CYS A 386 -7.36 -20.02 6.39
CA CYS A 386 -7.38 -18.62 5.99
C CYS A 386 -8.50 -17.88 6.74
N LYS A 387 -8.22 -16.68 7.25
CA LYS A 387 -9.18 -15.89 8.06
C LYS A 387 -9.49 -14.55 7.47
N ILE A 388 -8.54 -13.94 6.77
CA ILE A 388 -8.63 -12.60 6.22
C ILE A 388 -8.43 -12.67 4.73
N VAL A 389 -9.43 -12.22 3.98
CA VAL A 389 -9.37 -12.13 2.52
C VAL A 389 -9.81 -10.75 2.09
N ILE A 390 -8.89 -10.00 1.47
CA ILE A 390 -9.15 -8.68 0.90
C ILE A 390 -8.94 -8.81 -0.61
N ILE A 391 -9.96 -8.48 -1.39
CA ILE A 391 -10.02 -8.52 -2.86
C ILE A 391 -10.58 -7.16 -3.31
N ASP A 392 -9.91 -6.07 -2.90
CA ASP A 392 -10.34 -4.68 -3.18
C ASP A 392 -9.92 -4.24 -4.58
N SER A 393 -10.85 -3.72 -5.38
CA SER A 393 -10.60 -3.22 -6.73
C SER A 393 -9.99 -4.30 -7.64
N CYS A 394 -10.37 -5.55 -7.42
CA CYS A 394 -9.93 -6.69 -8.21
C CYS A 394 -11.02 -7.14 -9.17
N ASP A 395 -10.60 -7.61 -10.34
CA ASP A 395 -11.49 -8.06 -11.41
C ASP A 395 -11.93 -9.54 -11.28
N ALA A 396 -11.88 -10.06 -10.05
CA ALA A 396 -12.00 -11.49 -9.77
C ALA A 396 -13.47 -11.92 -9.66
N LEU A 397 -13.79 -13.07 -10.25
CA LEU A 397 -15.09 -13.74 -10.09
C LEU A 397 -14.98 -14.91 -9.09
N PRO A 398 -15.99 -15.13 -8.23
CA PRO A 398 -15.97 -16.22 -7.25
C PRO A 398 -16.17 -17.61 -7.87
N ARG A 399 -16.59 -17.68 -9.14
CA ARG A 399 -16.83 -18.92 -9.88
C ARG A 399 -16.39 -18.77 -11.33
N VAL A 400 -16.07 -19.91 -11.95
CA VAL A 400 -15.99 -20.01 -13.41
C VAL A 400 -17.41 -20.14 -13.96
N THR A 401 -17.74 -19.25 -14.89
CA THR A 401 -19.01 -19.23 -15.60
C THR A 401 -18.77 -19.61 -17.06
N GLU A 402 -19.49 -20.61 -17.56
CA GLU A 402 -19.61 -20.85 -19.00
C GLU A 402 -20.94 -20.28 -19.46
N GLU A 403 -20.93 -19.42 -20.47
CA GLU A 403 -22.15 -19.05 -21.18
C GLU A 403 -22.40 -20.14 -22.22
N GLU A 404 -23.50 -20.87 -22.08
CA GLU A 404 -23.89 -21.90 -23.02
C GLU A 404 -24.31 -21.23 -24.33
N GLU A 405 -23.50 -21.40 -25.39
CA GLU A 405 -23.63 -20.65 -26.67
C GLU A 405 -25.03 -20.67 -27.27
N ASP A 406 -25.75 -21.79 -27.14
CA ASP A 406 -27.07 -21.99 -27.74
C ASP A 406 -28.21 -21.28 -26.97
N THR A 407 -28.03 -21.07 -25.66
CA THR A 407 -29.08 -20.57 -24.77
C THR A 407 -28.78 -19.19 -24.20
N GLY A 408 -27.51 -18.75 -24.27
CA GLY A 408 -27.01 -17.60 -23.52
C GLY A 408 -27.07 -17.83 -22.00
N LEU A 409 -27.29 -19.07 -21.55
CA LEU A 409 -27.46 -19.38 -20.15
C LEU A 409 -26.10 -19.53 -19.49
N ILE A 410 -25.86 -18.72 -18.46
CA ILE A 410 -24.63 -18.81 -17.67
C ILE A 410 -24.72 -20.04 -16.75
N ARG A 411 -23.97 -21.09 -17.08
CA ARG A 411 -23.79 -22.27 -16.24
C ARG A 411 -22.56 -22.09 -15.36
N TYR A 412 -22.71 -22.41 -14.09
CA TYR A 412 -21.58 -22.49 -13.18
C TYR A 412 -20.93 -23.86 -13.33
N LEU A 413 -19.67 -23.87 -13.75
CA LEU A 413 -18.89 -25.08 -13.83
C LEU A 413 -18.37 -25.36 -12.43
N ALA A 414 -19.01 -26.29 -11.74
CA ALA A 414 -18.39 -26.97 -10.62
C ALA A 414 -17.87 -28.31 -11.16
N PRO A 415 -16.65 -28.37 -11.74
CA PRO A 415 -16.02 -29.68 -11.88
C PRO A 415 -16.01 -30.34 -10.51
N LEU A 416 -16.38 -31.62 -10.46
CA LEU A 416 -16.41 -32.33 -9.20
C LEU A 416 -14.99 -32.33 -8.59
N PRO A 417 -14.81 -32.10 -7.28
CA PRO A 417 -13.48 -31.92 -6.67
C PRO A 417 -12.49 -33.06 -6.87
N HIS A 418 -12.97 -34.24 -7.24
CA HIS A 418 -12.16 -35.43 -7.50
C HIS A 418 -11.57 -35.47 -8.92
N GLU A 419 -12.10 -34.67 -9.85
CA GLU A 419 -11.67 -34.66 -11.24
C GLU A 419 -10.70 -33.50 -11.54
N ASP A 420 -10.77 -32.42 -10.75
CA ASP A 420 -9.94 -31.23 -10.92
C ASP A 420 -9.40 -30.73 -9.58
N PRO A 421 -8.07 -30.73 -9.34
CA PRO A 421 -7.49 -30.14 -8.12
C PRO A 421 -7.78 -28.64 -7.99
N TYR A 422 -8.20 -27.95 -9.06
CA TYR A 422 -8.61 -26.55 -9.07
C TYR A 422 -10.11 -26.33 -8.91
N ALA A 423 -10.89 -27.41 -8.77
CA ALA A 423 -12.30 -27.34 -8.46
C ALA A 423 -12.54 -26.52 -7.19
N PHE A 424 -13.63 -25.76 -7.22
CA PHE A 424 -14.07 -24.97 -6.09
C PHE A 424 -14.59 -25.88 -4.97
N ASP A 425 -14.02 -25.75 -3.77
CA ASP A 425 -14.55 -26.35 -2.55
C ASP A 425 -15.14 -25.26 -1.65
N ALA A 426 -16.42 -25.40 -1.30
CA ALA A 426 -17.11 -24.44 -0.44
C ALA A 426 -16.53 -24.39 0.97
N GLU A 427 -15.86 -25.45 1.45
CA GLU A 427 -15.20 -25.44 2.75
C GLU A 427 -14.04 -24.43 2.82
N GLU A 428 -13.44 -24.06 1.68
CA GLU A 428 -12.28 -23.15 1.60
C GLU A 428 -12.56 -21.76 2.19
N TYR A 429 -13.82 -21.32 2.14
CA TYR A 429 -14.22 -19.98 2.56
C TYR A 429 -14.95 -19.96 3.92
N LYS A 430 -15.15 -21.13 4.54
CA LYS A 430 -15.86 -21.23 5.83
C LYS A 430 -15.04 -20.78 7.01
N SER A 431 -13.73 -20.59 6.90
CA SER A 431 -12.89 -20.08 8.00
C SER A 431 -12.74 -18.56 8.01
N ILE A 432 -13.25 -17.88 6.99
CA ILE A 432 -13.10 -16.45 6.82
C ILE A 432 -13.85 -15.70 7.93
N GLU A 433 -13.09 -14.88 8.67
CA GLU A 433 -13.58 -13.98 9.71
C GLU A 433 -13.73 -12.55 9.18
N LYS A 434 -12.90 -12.19 8.18
CA LYS A 434 -12.89 -10.89 7.52
C LYS A 434 -12.83 -11.03 6.00
N PHE A 435 -13.78 -10.41 5.32
CA PHE A 435 -13.83 -10.38 3.86
C PHE A 435 -14.11 -8.98 3.32
N ASP A 436 -13.26 -8.50 2.40
CA ASP A 436 -13.43 -7.21 1.74
C ASP A 436 -13.40 -7.40 0.22
N ALA A 437 -14.51 -7.16 -0.47
CA ALA A 437 -14.60 -7.15 -1.93
C ALA A 437 -14.99 -5.75 -2.46
N SER A 438 -14.52 -4.71 -1.79
CA SER A 438 -14.69 -3.32 -2.24
C SER A 438 -14.28 -3.15 -3.71
N CYS A 439 -15.00 -2.30 -4.43
CA CYS A 439 -14.68 -1.93 -5.82
C CYS A 439 -14.53 -3.12 -6.81
N ALA A 440 -15.12 -4.29 -6.52
CA ALA A 440 -15.15 -5.43 -7.45
C ALA A 440 -16.17 -5.17 -8.58
N GLU A 441 -15.75 -4.44 -9.62
CA GLU A 441 -16.66 -3.92 -10.66
C GLU A 441 -17.37 -5.00 -11.48
N ARG A 442 -16.77 -6.19 -11.65
CA ARG A 442 -17.37 -7.31 -12.40
C ARG A 442 -18.35 -8.15 -11.59
N MET A 443 -18.18 -8.25 -10.28
CA MET A 443 -18.99 -9.12 -9.41
C MET A 443 -20.48 -8.77 -9.43
N THR A 444 -21.34 -9.59 -10.03
CA THR A 444 -22.78 -9.36 -10.15
C THR A 444 -23.55 -9.56 -8.83
N ASP A 445 -24.84 -9.20 -8.78
CA ASP A 445 -25.71 -9.50 -7.64
C ASP A 445 -25.76 -11.03 -7.38
N TYR A 446 -25.74 -11.85 -8.43
CA TYR A 446 -25.70 -13.31 -8.31
C TYR A 446 -24.39 -13.81 -7.70
N ASP A 447 -23.25 -13.27 -8.15
CA ASP A 447 -21.94 -13.59 -7.57
C ASP A 447 -21.89 -13.24 -6.09
N SER A 448 -22.50 -12.11 -5.73
CA SER A 448 -22.61 -11.64 -4.34
C SER A 448 -23.44 -12.59 -3.48
N LEU A 449 -24.61 -13.02 -3.98
CA LEU A 449 -25.46 -13.98 -3.27
C LEU A 449 -24.76 -15.32 -3.08
N TYR A 450 -24.02 -15.78 -4.09
CA TYR A 450 -23.21 -16.96 -3.95
C TYR A 450 -22.13 -16.78 -2.88
N LEU A 451 -21.42 -15.65 -2.89
CA LEU A 451 -20.41 -15.35 -1.87
C LEU A 451 -20.99 -15.42 -0.46
N PHE A 452 -22.18 -14.87 -0.23
CA PHE A 452 -22.83 -15.00 1.08
C PHE A 452 -23.09 -16.45 1.48
N GLY A 453 -23.32 -17.34 0.51
CA GLY A 453 -23.62 -18.75 0.73
C GLY A 453 -22.43 -19.64 1.01
N ILE A 454 -21.20 -19.21 0.70
CA ILE A 454 -19.99 -19.99 0.95
C ILE A 454 -19.33 -19.66 2.29
N PHE A 455 -19.65 -18.50 2.87
CA PHE A 455 -19.13 -18.14 4.19
C PHE A 455 -19.85 -18.90 5.30
N ASP A 456 -19.13 -19.15 6.38
CA ASP A 456 -19.72 -19.67 7.61
C ASP A 456 -20.45 -18.52 8.34
N PRO A 457 -21.78 -18.62 8.53
CA PRO A 457 -22.59 -17.58 9.16
C PRO A 457 -22.12 -17.22 10.58
N GLU A 458 -21.45 -18.14 11.27
CA GLU A 458 -21.02 -17.95 12.66
C GLU A 458 -19.62 -17.34 12.78
N LYS A 459 -18.82 -17.31 11.71
CA LYS A 459 -17.43 -16.83 11.75
C LYS A 459 -17.20 -15.48 11.09
N LEU A 460 -17.93 -15.16 10.01
CA LEU A 460 -17.72 -13.89 9.32
C LEU A 460 -18.23 -12.73 10.19
N THR A 461 -17.30 -11.87 10.64
CA THR A 461 -17.60 -10.75 11.54
C THR A 461 -17.28 -9.38 10.93
N ASP A 462 -16.38 -9.32 9.95
CA ASP A 462 -16.02 -8.10 9.22
C ASP A 462 -16.28 -8.32 7.73
N PHE A 463 -17.18 -7.50 7.16
CA PHE A 463 -17.56 -7.62 5.76
C PHE A 463 -17.61 -6.25 5.09
N SER A 464 -17.04 -6.14 3.90
CA SER A 464 -16.97 -4.89 3.15
C SER A 464 -17.28 -5.10 1.66
N ILE A 465 -18.18 -4.27 1.14
CA ILE A 465 -18.67 -4.27 -0.25
C ILE A 465 -18.76 -2.84 -0.79
N ARG A 466 -17.77 -2.02 -0.44
CA ARG A 466 -17.73 -0.60 -0.80
C ARG A 466 -17.78 -0.41 -2.33
N TYR A 467 -18.40 0.67 -2.79
CA TYR A 467 -18.44 1.04 -4.22
C TYR A 467 -19.15 0.03 -5.14
N TRP A 468 -20.02 -0.83 -4.61
CA TRP A 468 -20.92 -1.65 -5.42
C TRP A 468 -22.12 -0.83 -5.96
N VAL A 469 -21.82 0.24 -6.70
CA VAL A 469 -22.78 1.30 -7.08
C VAL A 469 -23.95 0.75 -7.91
N ARG A 470 -23.71 -0.22 -8.80
CA ARG A 470 -24.74 -0.75 -9.72
C ARG A 470 -25.58 -1.89 -9.14
N LYS A 471 -25.23 -2.40 -7.94
CA LYS A 471 -25.46 -3.82 -7.59
C LYS A 471 -26.16 -4.06 -6.24
N PHE A 472 -26.80 -3.01 -5.70
CA PHE A 472 -27.50 -3.08 -4.41
C PHE A 472 -28.98 -2.68 -4.48
N THR A 473 -29.53 -2.59 -5.70
CA THR A 473 -30.88 -2.07 -5.96
C THR A 473 -31.80 -3.04 -6.69
N MET A 474 -31.31 -4.16 -7.20
CA MET A 474 -32.17 -5.06 -7.98
C MET A 474 -33.04 -5.92 -7.06
N ASN A 475 -34.33 -5.92 -7.35
CA ASN A 475 -35.21 -7.03 -7.01
C ASN A 475 -34.80 -8.17 -7.95
N VAL A 476 -33.90 -9.04 -7.51
CA VAL A 476 -33.52 -10.22 -8.29
C VAL A 476 -34.77 -11.09 -8.38
N ARG A 477 -35.41 -11.12 -9.55
CA ARG A 477 -36.41 -12.13 -9.88
C ARG A 477 -35.63 -13.31 -10.43
N PHE A 478 -35.50 -14.37 -9.64
CA PHE A 478 -35.04 -15.65 -10.16
C PHE A 478 -36.09 -16.09 -11.17
N GLY A 479 -35.68 -16.25 -12.44
CA GLY A 479 -36.48 -17.03 -13.38
C GLY A 479 -36.63 -18.45 -12.85
N ASP A 480 -37.53 -19.26 -13.43
CA ASP A 480 -37.77 -20.65 -13.01
C ASP A 480 -36.52 -21.56 -13.10
N ASP A 481 -35.39 -21.04 -13.60
CA ASP A 481 -34.08 -21.68 -13.59
C ASP A 481 -33.46 -21.63 -12.19
N ILE A 482 -33.74 -22.70 -11.44
CA ILE A 482 -33.24 -22.98 -10.10
C ILE A 482 -31.70 -22.94 -10.13
N ILE A 483 -31.11 -21.85 -9.67
CA ILE A 483 -29.74 -21.88 -9.19
C ILE A 483 -29.75 -22.83 -7.99
N GLU A 484 -29.13 -24.00 -8.13
CA GLU A 484 -28.82 -24.87 -7.00
C GLU A 484 -27.79 -24.15 -6.11
N ALA A 485 -28.25 -23.17 -5.34
CA ALA A 485 -27.47 -22.63 -4.25
C ALA A 485 -27.21 -23.78 -3.26
N PRO A 486 -26.01 -23.86 -2.66
CA PRO A 486 -25.72 -24.86 -1.65
C PRO A 486 -26.81 -24.79 -0.57
N ARG A 487 -27.60 -25.87 -0.47
CA ARG A 487 -28.75 -25.99 0.45
C ARG A 487 -28.26 -25.64 1.87
N PRO A 488 -29.00 -24.82 2.64
CA PRO A 488 -30.47 -24.85 2.76
C PRO A 488 -31.25 -23.68 2.13
N TRP A 489 -30.62 -22.73 1.46
CA TRP A 489 -31.28 -21.47 1.07
C TRP A 489 -31.96 -21.57 -0.30
N ARG A 490 -33.25 -21.95 -0.34
CA ARG A 490 -34.07 -21.77 -1.54
C ARG A 490 -34.33 -20.28 -1.76
N ILE A 491 -34.06 -19.80 -2.98
CA ILE A 491 -34.11 -18.38 -3.34
C ILE A 491 -35.49 -18.01 -3.94
N ASP A 492 -36.56 -18.69 -3.48
CA ASP A 492 -37.87 -18.65 -4.12
C ASP A 492 -38.83 -17.65 -3.45
N GLU A 493 -38.37 -16.87 -2.44
CA GLU A 493 -39.21 -15.87 -1.77
C GLU A 493 -39.23 -14.55 -2.57
N PRO A 494 -40.33 -14.21 -3.26
CA PRO A 494 -40.42 -12.97 -4.01
C PRO A 494 -40.27 -11.76 -3.09
N GLY A 495 -39.38 -10.84 -3.46
CA GLY A 495 -39.20 -9.55 -2.77
C GLY A 495 -38.01 -9.48 -1.82
N LEU A 496 -37.18 -10.53 -1.71
CA LEU A 496 -35.92 -10.44 -0.98
C LEU A 496 -34.89 -9.61 -1.77
N THR A 497 -34.32 -8.61 -1.10
CA THR A 497 -33.21 -7.81 -1.60
C THR A 497 -31.87 -8.41 -1.15
N PRO A 498 -30.71 -8.07 -1.75
CA PRO A 498 -29.40 -8.48 -1.25
C PRO A 498 -29.20 -8.24 0.25
N ALA A 499 -29.74 -7.13 0.78
CA ALA A 499 -29.74 -6.84 2.21
C ALA A 499 -30.38 -7.94 3.09
N HIS A 500 -31.47 -8.57 2.63
CA HIS A 500 -32.14 -9.65 3.36
C HIS A 500 -31.29 -10.91 3.42
N TYR A 501 -30.60 -11.24 2.33
CA TYR A 501 -29.66 -12.36 2.30
C TYR A 501 -28.50 -12.12 3.25
N ILE A 502 -27.89 -10.93 3.24
CA ILE A 502 -26.83 -10.58 4.19
C ILE A 502 -27.30 -10.78 5.64
N THR A 503 -28.49 -10.31 6.00
CA THR A 503 -29.00 -10.49 7.37
C THR A 503 -29.30 -11.94 7.76
N ARG A 504 -29.74 -12.76 6.80
CA ARG A 504 -30.08 -14.17 7.05
C ARG A 504 -28.82 -15.04 7.07
N MET A 505 -27.87 -14.75 6.20
CA MET A 505 -26.70 -15.59 5.93
C MET A 505 -25.49 -15.17 6.74
N LEU A 506 -25.42 -13.91 7.20
CA LEU A 506 -24.29 -13.40 7.98
C LEU A 506 -24.77 -12.73 9.29
N PRO A 507 -25.49 -13.47 10.16
CA PRO A 507 -26.12 -12.90 11.35
C PRO A 507 -25.13 -12.39 12.41
N ARG A 508 -23.86 -12.82 12.36
CA ARG A 508 -22.79 -12.45 13.29
C ARG A 508 -21.96 -11.24 12.88
N LEU A 509 -22.37 -10.52 11.84
CA LEU A 509 -21.67 -9.33 11.37
C LEU A 509 -21.53 -8.28 12.49
N LYS A 510 -20.29 -7.89 12.77
CA LYS A 510 -19.95 -6.82 13.74
C LYS A 510 -19.53 -5.54 13.04
N ILE A 511 -18.77 -5.68 11.95
CA ILE A 511 -18.25 -4.57 11.14
C ILE A 511 -18.82 -4.74 9.75
N PHE A 512 -19.50 -3.70 9.27
CA PHE A 512 -20.06 -3.71 7.92
C PHE A 512 -19.80 -2.42 7.17
N ASP A 513 -19.10 -2.51 6.05
CA ASP A 513 -18.87 -1.38 5.16
C ASP A 513 -19.65 -1.54 3.85
N ILE A 514 -20.66 -0.68 3.68
CA ILE A 514 -21.47 -0.57 2.47
C ILE A 514 -21.35 0.81 1.83
N SER A 515 -20.28 1.55 2.14
CA SER A 515 -20.17 2.92 1.67
C SER A 515 -20.09 3.01 0.15
N CYS A 516 -20.61 4.12 -0.38
CA CYS A 516 -20.70 4.41 -1.80
C CYS A 516 -21.49 3.33 -2.58
N THR A 517 -22.46 2.68 -1.93
CA THR A 517 -23.45 1.80 -2.60
C THR A 517 -24.77 2.55 -2.82
N ALA A 518 -25.68 1.93 -3.57
CA ALA A 518 -27.03 2.46 -3.77
C ALA A 518 -28.00 2.17 -2.59
N ALA A 519 -27.47 1.83 -1.40
CA ALA A 519 -28.27 1.57 -0.21
C ALA A 519 -29.16 2.76 0.19
N LYS A 520 -30.40 2.45 0.59
CA LYS A 520 -31.45 3.42 0.98
C LYS A 520 -31.95 3.13 2.40
N ASP A 521 -32.88 3.92 2.90
CA ASP A 521 -33.50 3.67 4.21
C ASP A 521 -34.11 2.27 4.34
N ALA A 522 -34.70 1.74 3.26
CA ALA A 522 -35.24 0.37 3.23
C ALA A 522 -34.16 -0.68 3.51
N THR A 523 -32.93 -0.47 3.03
CA THR A 523 -31.77 -1.32 3.31
C THR A 523 -31.42 -1.32 4.79
N LEU A 524 -31.37 -0.14 5.42
CA LEU A 524 -31.10 -0.01 6.85
C LEU A 524 -32.19 -0.63 7.72
N ARG A 525 -33.43 -0.70 7.23
CA ARG A 525 -34.50 -1.42 7.95
C ARG A 525 -34.20 -2.89 8.10
N VAL A 526 -33.66 -3.50 7.04
CA VAL A 526 -33.31 -4.91 7.03
C VAL A 526 -32.12 -5.14 7.95
N PHE A 527 -31.08 -4.31 7.87
CA PHE A 527 -29.89 -4.44 8.73
C PHE A 527 -30.13 -4.25 10.22
N ARG A 528 -31.32 -3.82 10.64
CA ARG A 528 -31.76 -3.93 12.04
C ARG A 528 -31.63 -5.36 12.58
N ASP A 529 -31.80 -6.36 11.73
CA ASP A 529 -31.74 -7.76 12.12
C ASP A 529 -30.29 -8.24 12.41
N LEU A 530 -29.27 -7.45 12.07
CA LEU A 530 -27.87 -7.68 12.47
C LEU A 530 -27.64 -7.27 13.93
N ARG A 531 -28.02 -8.16 14.86
CA ARG A 531 -28.01 -7.87 16.31
C ARG A 531 -26.60 -7.64 16.88
N ASP A 532 -25.58 -8.21 16.26
CA ASP A 532 -24.19 -8.10 16.69
C ASP A 532 -23.44 -6.92 16.05
N LEU A 533 -24.11 -6.10 15.23
CA LEU A 533 -23.50 -4.99 14.51
C LEU A 533 -23.00 -3.88 15.45
N GLU A 534 -21.69 -3.64 15.45
CA GLU A 534 -21.00 -2.64 16.27
C GLU A 534 -20.53 -1.43 15.45
N TYR A 535 -20.21 -1.64 14.17
CA TYR A 535 -19.72 -0.62 13.25
C TYR A 535 -20.45 -0.73 11.92
N ILE A 536 -20.97 0.38 11.40
CA ILE A 536 -21.47 0.46 10.03
C ILE A 536 -20.97 1.70 9.30
N ASN A 537 -20.43 1.51 8.10
CA ASN A 537 -20.07 2.60 7.21
C ASN A 537 -21.07 2.70 6.06
N VAL A 538 -21.83 3.80 6.04
CA VAL A 538 -22.85 4.11 5.02
C VAL A 538 -22.54 5.41 4.28
N ALA A 539 -21.27 5.85 4.35
CA ALA A 539 -20.84 7.07 3.68
C ALA A 539 -21.15 7.02 2.18
N GLY A 540 -21.61 8.12 1.60
CA GLY A 540 -21.93 8.19 0.16
C GLY A 540 -23.18 7.40 -0.27
N CYS A 541 -23.91 6.77 0.64
CA CYS A 541 -25.19 6.10 0.34
C CYS A 541 -26.36 7.08 0.29
N LEU A 542 -27.51 6.63 -0.21
CA LEU A 542 -28.77 7.40 -0.29
C LEU A 542 -29.62 7.31 0.99
N VAL A 543 -28.97 7.04 2.13
CA VAL A 543 -29.61 6.92 3.43
C VAL A 543 -29.94 8.30 4.01
N THR A 544 -31.09 8.38 4.68
CA THR A 544 -31.53 9.54 5.42
C THR A 544 -31.42 9.29 6.91
N PHE A 545 -31.59 10.33 7.71
CA PHE A 545 -31.69 10.16 9.16
C PHE A 545 -32.86 9.23 9.56
N ARG A 546 -33.93 9.12 8.77
CA ARG A 546 -35.05 8.20 9.05
C ARG A 546 -34.61 6.74 9.00
N GLY A 547 -33.76 6.37 8.04
CA GLY A 547 -33.18 5.03 7.96
C GLY A 547 -32.27 4.72 9.14
N VAL A 548 -31.40 5.68 9.51
CA VAL A 548 -30.51 5.56 10.68
C VAL A 548 -31.32 5.46 11.99
N TRP A 549 -32.37 6.28 12.13
CA TRP A 549 -33.29 6.22 13.27
C TRP A 549 -33.93 4.84 13.40
N PHE A 550 -34.42 4.28 12.28
CA PHE A 550 -35.03 2.96 12.28
C PHE A 550 -34.02 1.86 12.63
N LEU A 551 -32.79 1.93 12.10
CA LEU A 551 -31.72 0.99 12.43
C LEU A 551 -31.45 0.95 13.95
N LEU A 552 -31.49 2.11 14.60
CA LEU A 552 -31.19 2.27 16.02
C LEU A 552 -32.36 1.97 16.97
N THR A 553 -33.58 2.28 16.55
CA THR A 553 -34.76 2.23 17.44
C THR A 553 -35.73 1.13 17.07
N GLY A 554 -35.69 0.66 15.82
CA GLY A 554 -36.68 -0.24 15.27
C GLY A 554 -38.04 0.40 14.97
N GLU A 555 -38.19 1.71 15.20
CA GLU A 555 -39.44 2.43 15.03
C GLU A 555 -39.43 3.25 13.74
N TRP A 556 -40.47 3.08 12.91
CA TRP A 556 -40.63 3.88 11.70
C TRP A 556 -41.48 5.10 12.02
N ASN A 557 -40.83 6.24 12.28
CA ASN A 557 -41.56 7.48 12.54
C ASN A 557 -41.96 8.15 11.21
N GLU A 558 -43.27 8.27 10.98
CA GLU A 558 -43.84 8.93 9.81
C GLU A 558 -43.80 10.46 9.87
N GLY A 559 -43.61 11.02 11.07
CA GLY A 559 -43.57 12.47 11.30
C GLY A 559 -42.24 13.15 10.98
N TYR A 560 -41.16 12.40 10.72
CA TYR A 560 -39.89 12.99 10.29
C TYR A 560 -39.92 13.28 8.78
N SER A 561 -40.28 14.51 8.42
CA SER A 561 -39.91 15.06 7.11
C SER A 561 -38.39 15.27 7.08
N ASN A 562 -37.78 15.24 5.90
CA ASN A 562 -36.33 15.39 5.72
C ASN A 562 -35.78 16.76 6.23
N GLU A 563 -36.65 17.69 6.63
CA GLU A 563 -36.31 19.10 6.83
C GLU A 563 -36.28 19.53 8.30
N VAL A 564 -36.98 18.84 9.23
CA VAL A 564 -37.06 19.28 10.62
C VAL A 564 -36.89 18.11 11.57
N PHE A 565 -35.68 17.97 12.12
CA PHE A 565 -35.42 17.06 13.24
C PHE A 565 -36.07 17.62 14.50
N GLN A 566 -37.24 17.09 14.89
CA GLN A 566 -37.81 17.33 16.20
C GLN A 566 -37.23 16.28 17.16
N THR A 567 -36.50 16.71 18.19
CA THR A 567 -35.98 15.79 19.20
C THR A 567 -37.16 15.06 19.85
N PRO A 568 -37.20 13.72 19.80
CA PRO A 568 -38.31 12.97 20.38
C PRO A 568 -38.36 13.25 21.88
N THR A 569 -39.50 13.76 22.34
CA THR A 569 -39.75 14.07 23.74
C THR A 569 -39.88 12.77 24.52
N ARG A 570 -38.78 12.36 25.13
CA ARG A 570 -38.64 11.45 26.29
C ARG A 570 -39.66 10.31 26.37
N GLY A 571 -39.17 9.12 26.05
CA GLY A 571 -39.67 7.88 26.61
C GLY A 571 -40.13 6.90 25.54
N ARG A 572 -39.26 5.94 25.21
CA ARG A 572 -39.61 4.52 25.04
C ARG A 572 -38.39 3.66 24.74
N GLN A 573 -38.57 2.40 25.11
CA GLN A 573 -37.70 1.22 25.14
C GLN A 573 -36.36 1.31 24.42
N HIS A 574 -35.31 1.03 25.19
CA HIS A 574 -33.98 0.71 24.71
C HIS A 574 -34.05 -0.54 23.83
N TRP A 575 -34.10 -0.36 22.51
CA TRP A 575 -33.50 -1.34 21.63
C TRP A 575 -32.01 -1.43 22.02
N GLU A 576 -31.56 -2.60 22.42
CA GLU A 576 -30.16 -2.87 22.76
C GLU A 576 -29.32 -2.94 21.47
N SER A 577 -29.31 -1.85 20.70
CA SER A 577 -28.36 -1.73 19.60
C SER A 577 -26.94 -1.86 20.17
N ARG A 578 -26.16 -2.78 19.60
CA ARG A 578 -24.71 -2.85 19.86
C ARG A 578 -23.92 -1.84 19.04
N LEU A 579 -24.58 -1.02 18.21
CA LEU A 579 -23.93 -0.09 17.31
C LEU A 579 -23.18 0.99 18.11
N LYS A 580 -21.86 0.97 18.03
CA LYS A 580 -20.95 1.92 18.66
C LYS A 580 -20.54 3.03 17.70
N THR A 581 -20.40 2.71 16.42
CA THR A 581 -19.88 3.64 15.41
C THR A 581 -20.70 3.62 14.13
N ILE A 582 -21.00 4.81 13.59
CA ILE A 582 -21.60 4.98 12.28
C ILE A 582 -20.86 6.05 11.46
N ILE A 583 -20.47 5.70 10.24
CA ILE A 583 -19.84 6.66 9.31
C ILE A 583 -20.88 7.16 8.32
N LEU A 584 -21.11 8.48 8.32
CA LEU A 584 -22.21 9.17 7.61
C LEU A 584 -21.70 10.21 6.60
N MET A 585 -20.42 10.14 6.20
CA MET A 585 -19.82 11.13 5.31
C MET A 585 -20.52 11.16 3.95
N LYS A 586 -20.72 12.35 3.38
CA LYS A 586 -21.34 12.53 2.05
C LYS A 586 -22.77 11.96 1.91
N CYS A 587 -23.49 11.68 3.00
CA CYS A 587 -24.92 11.36 2.95
C CYS A 587 -25.75 12.67 2.83
N PRO A 588 -26.41 12.94 1.69
CA PRO A 588 -26.97 14.27 1.39
C PRO A 588 -28.12 14.69 2.32
N LYS A 589 -28.73 13.74 3.03
CA LYS A 589 -29.95 13.94 3.85
C LYS A 589 -29.70 13.75 5.36
N ILE A 590 -28.47 13.97 5.82
CA ILE A 590 -28.10 13.88 7.24
C ILE A 590 -27.61 15.25 7.75
N SER A 591 -28.42 15.87 8.60
CA SER A 591 -28.15 17.21 9.14
C SER A 591 -27.06 17.22 10.22
N LYS A 592 -26.57 18.41 10.61
CA LYS A 592 -25.67 18.55 11.77
C LYS A 592 -26.35 18.16 13.09
N ALA A 593 -27.63 18.48 13.24
CA ALA A 593 -28.42 18.13 14.42
C ALA A 593 -28.60 16.61 14.58
N ALA A 594 -28.83 15.89 13.48
CA ALA A 594 -28.89 14.43 13.47
C ALA A 594 -27.59 13.78 14.00
N ILE A 595 -26.44 14.32 13.61
CA ILE A 595 -25.14 13.83 14.08
C ILE A 595 -24.92 14.14 15.56
N ALA A 596 -25.20 15.36 16.01
CA ALA A 596 -25.11 15.71 17.43
C ALA A 596 -26.05 14.84 18.28
N TRP A 597 -27.23 14.46 17.74
CA TRP A 597 -28.12 13.52 18.43
C TRP A 597 -27.50 12.13 18.58
N LEU A 598 -26.87 11.57 17.54
CA LEU A 598 -26.17 10.28 17.61
C LEU A 598 -25.04 10.29 18.65
N GLU A 599 -24.23 11.34 18.65
CA GLU A 599 -23.15 11.53 19.61
C GLU A 599 -23.68 11.63 21.04
N ASN A 600 -24.82 12.30 21.24
CA ASN A 600 -25.50 12.34 22.53
C ASN A 600 -26.08 10.98 22.97
N GLN A 601 -26.29 10.03 22.04
CA GLN A 601 -26.62 8.63 22.37
C GLN A 601 -25.36 7.78 22.65
N GLY A 602 -24.16 8.36 22.63
CA GLY A 602 -22.90 7.63 22.79
C GLY A 602 -22.41 6.93 21.53
N ILE A 603 -23.00 7.21 20.37
CA ILE A 603 -22.58 6.63 19.09
C ILE A 603 -21.53 7.55 18.45
N SER A 604 -20.34 7.01 18.21
CA SER A 604 -19.28 7.73 17.50
C SER A 604 -19.68 7.96 16.04
N THR A 605 -19.58 9.21 15.58
CA THR A 605 -19.78 9.53 14.16
C THR A 605 -18.47 9.94 13.51
N GLY A 606 -18.04 9.18 12.50
CA GLY A 606 -16.87 9.54 11.71
C GLY A 606 -17.23 10.64 10.72
N ARG A 607 -17.19 11.90 11.13
CA ARG A 607 -17.40 13.07 10.24
C ARG A 607 -16.09 13.65 9.72
N ASP A 608 -14.97 13.30 10.36
CA ASP A 608 -13.69 14.02 10.23
C ASP A 608 -12.52 13.05 9.99
N ILE A 609 -12.59 12.27 8.90
CA ILE A 609 -11.43 11.56 8.36
C ILE A 609 -10.86 12.37 7.18
N ARG A 610 -10.71 13.69 7.37
CA ARG A 610 -9.85 14.51 6.50
C ARG A 610 -8.38 14.41 6.91
N ASP A 611 -8.10 13.92 8.12
CA ASP A 611 -6.81 13.35 8.46
C ASP A 611 -6.82 11.90 8.00
N GLY A 612 -6.36 11.69 6.75
CA GLY A 612 -6.42 10.46 5.96
C GLY A 612 -5.67 9.24 6.50
N SER A 613 -5.69 9.00 7.81
CA SER A 613 -5.34 7.71 8.39
C SER A 613 -6.63 6.96 8.75
N LEU A 614 -7.15 6.20 7.78
CA LEU A 614 -7.68 4.87 8.12
C LEU A 614 -6.50 4.03 8.61
N ASP A 615 -6.03 4.37 9.81
CA ASP A 615 -4.96 3.74 10.60
C ASP A 615 -5.38 2.35 11.07
N TYR A 616 -6.31 1.70 10.38
CA TYR A 616 -6.79 0.36 10.72
C TYR A 616 -5.70 -0.70 10.48
N LEU A 617 -4.75 -0.43 9.58
CA LEU A 617 -3.54 -1.24 9.37
C LEU A 617 -2.39 -0.87 10.32
N ASP A 618 -2.28 0.38 10.78
CA ASP A 618 -1.21 0.82 11.69
C ASP A 618 -1.56 0.65 13.19
N ARG A 619 -2.85 0.65 13.58
CA ARG A 619 -3.30 0.37 14.96
C ARG A 619 -3.07 -1.06 15.44
N TRP A 620 -2.73 -1.99 14.55
CA TRP A 620 -2.42 -3.39 14.88
C TRP A 620 -0.93 -3.74 14.82
N LYS A 621 -0.05 -2.75 14.58
CA LYS A 621 1.40 -2.92 14.79
C LYS A 621 1.90 -3.04 16.25
N PRO A 622 1.17 -2.64 17.33
CA PRO A 622 1.78 -2.70 18.67
C PRO A 622 2.12 -4.12 19.14
N GLU A 623 1.42 -5.15 18.68
CA GLU A 623 1.68 -6.53 19.13
C GLU A 623 2.81 -7.24 18.35
N MET A 624 3.32 -6.64 17.26
CA MET A 624 4.50 -7.12 16.54
C MET A 624 5.77 -6.29 16.81
N ALA A 625 5.68 -5.22 17.60
CA ALA A 625 6.85 -4.39 17.97
C ALA A 625 7.60 -4.89 19.21
N ASP A 626 7.04 -5.87 19.95
CA ASP A 626 7.63 -6.47 21.15
C ASP A 626 8.22 -7.89 20.90
N TRP A 627 8.63 -8.20 19.66
CA TRP A 627 9.37 -9.42 19.31
C TRP A 627 10.75 -9.11 18.73
#